data_AF-A0A6J5A3G2-F1
#
_entry.id   AF-A0A6J5A3G2-F1
#
_cell.length_a   1.000
_cell.length_b   1.000
_cell.length_c   1.000
_cell.angle_alpha   90.00
_cell.angle_beta   90.00
_cell.angle_gamma   90.00
#
_symmetry.space_group_name_H-M   'P 1'
#
loop_
_entity.id
_entity.type
_entity.pdbx_description
1 polymer ?
#
loop_
_entity_poly.entity_id
_entity_poly.type
_entity_poly.pdbx_seq_one_letter_code
_entity_poly.pdbx_strand_id
1 'polypeptide(L)'
;MAIIRCDSRFRLFLLTGLVALTYYAGAKVGLAYAIVGGAVSLVWPSSGIALVALLALGFEVAPGIVVGSLLANVSVGVPLPVAAVISVGAIVAALTAAILLNRVARFQITLDRIKDVLALIALAAVLSTAVSALIGATAVFAGGLMPVAEYGAAFLKWWLGDMMGVLVVAPPLLSLLVYPNPIRSAEQAVEACGMTIATVWVSYLIFGAPQLAGHGYYPAALAIFPFIIWAALRFDHLGTSLATLMVSVVAIWGTTHGTGPFAANSPVDSLVRWCTFANVVAITGLLLVAARAQEQRVHRLLQASYIELERRVEERTEDLKKTNSELKEEIAQRRLLEEELIQIGDQQQRLFGRELHDGLGQHLTSLGLYCAALNQKLQTQGHPAAADAANIVGLVKQSSLMTRRIAHGLDPVAIEYGGLAAALHALAETARTLDGIDCMLRIQPDVDLLDQPTQINLYRAAQEAVNNALKYSEGRHIWIDLDRVGGLQTLSISDDGVGVGPEQMERASGLGLQNLRHRASLLGGACTVTRNAFGGTTVAISYPIPERPDHARESV
;
A
#
# COMPACT_ATOMS: atom_id res chain seq x y z
N MET A 1 30.31 25.88 46.26
CA MET A 1 29.35 27.00 46.19
C MET A 1 28.01 26.42 45.79
N ALA A 2 27.01 26.61 46.64
CA ALA A 2 25.78 25.82 46.70
C ALA A 2 24.97 25.83 45.39
N ILE A 3 24.50 24.65 45.02
CA ILE A 3 23.51 24.40 43.97
C ILE A 3 22.20 25.06 44.43
N ILE A 4 21.95 26.26 43.93
CA ILE A 4 20.66 26.93 44.09
C ILE A 4 19.65 26.12 43.28
N ARG A 5 18.89 25.27 43.98
CA ARG A 5 17.54 24.89 43.55
C ARG A 5 16.74 26.20 43.47
N CYS A 6 16.75 26.81 42.29
CA CYS A 6 16.04 28.04 42.01
C CYS A 6 14.55 27.75 42.19
N ASP A 7 13.99 28.30 43.27
CA ASP A 7 12.56 28.33 43.55
C ASP A 7 11.82 28.81 42.28
N SER A 8 10.77 28.11 41.84
CA SER A 8 10.11 28.41 40.56
C SER A 8 9.60 29.85 40.52
N ARG A 9 9.27 30.40 41.70
CA ARG A 9 8.88 31.81 41.89
C ARG A 9 10.01 32.79 41.62
N PHE A 10 11.25 32.48 42.03
CA PHE A 10 12.39 33.35 41.76
C PHE A 10 12.76 33.35 40.28
N ARG A 11 12.70 32.18 39.62
CA ARG A 11 12.88 32.10 38.16
C ARG A 11 11.79 32.89 37.43
N LEU A 12 10.52 32.76 37.83
CA LEU A 12 9.43 33.53 37.25
C LEU A 12 9.61 35.04 37.46
N PHE A 13 10.07 35.46 38.63
CA PHE A 13 10.38 36.86 38.92
C PHE A 13 11.46 37.40 37.98
N LEU A 14 12.57 36.67 37.79
CA LEU A 14 13.64 37.05 36.86
C LEU A 14 13.15 37.12 35.41
N LEU A 15 12.36 36.15 34.96
CA LEU A 15 11.78 36.15 33.60
C LEU A 15 10.81 37.32 33.40
N THR A 16 9.96 37.61 34.39
CA THR A 16 9.04 38.76 34.35
C THR A 16 9.81 40.07 34.30
N GLY A 17 10.89 40.21 35.08
CA GLY A 17 11.77 41.38 35.02
C GLY A 17 12.47 41.52 33.66
N LEU A 18 12.93 40.42 33.06
CA LEU A 18 13.50 40.43 31.72
C LEU A 18 12.48 40.84 30.65
N VAL A 19 11.24 40.38 30.74
CA VAL A 19 10.15 40.80 29.84
C VAL A 19 9.87 42.29 30.00
N ALA A 20 9.83 42.81 31.23
CA ALA A 20 9.66 44.25 31.45
C ALA A 20 10.80 45.07 30.84
N LEU A 21 12.04 44.65 31.03
CA LEU A 21 13.22 45.32 30.50
C LEU A 21 13.24 45.30 28.96
N THR A 22 12.99 44.15 28.35
CA THR A 22 13.01 44.01 26.88
C THR A 22 11.83 44.74 26.24
N TYR A 23 10.64 44.71 26.85
CA TYR A 23 9.50 45.50 26.41
C TYR A 23 9.81 47.00 26.45
N TYR A 24 10.35 47.50 27.59
CA TYR A 24 10.71 48.90 27.76
C TYR A 24 11.79 49.33 26.76
N ALA A 25 12.84 48.51 26.57
CA ALA A 25 13.89 48.76 25.59
C ALA A 25 13.32 48.83 24.16
N GLY A 26 12.45 47.89 23.78
CA GLY A 26 11.77 47.91 22.50
C GLY A 26 10.93 49.17 22.29
N ALA A 27 10.28 49.67 23.35
CA ALA A 27 9.46 50.87 23.28
C ALA A 27 10.33 52.11 23.11
N LYS A 28 11.47 52.18 23.80
CA LYS A 28 12.47 53.23 23.61
C LYS A 28 13.06 53.26 22.20
N VAL A 29 13.35 52.09 21.63
CA VAL A 29 13.77 52.00 20.22
C VAL A 29 12.69 52.52 19.29
N GLY A 30 11.43 52.12 19.48
CA GLY A 30 10.32 52.66 18.67
C GLY A 30 10.20 54.18 18.78
N LEU A 31 10.18 54.71 20.01
CA LEU A 31 10.05 56.15 20.26
C LEU A 31 11.23 56.97 19.71
N ALA A 32 12.45 56.41 19.66
CA ALA A 32 13.62 57.08 19.08
C ALA A 32 13.49 57.34 17.56
N TYR A 33 12.66 56.56 16.86
CA TYR A 33 12.39 56.71 15.42
C TYR A 33 10.97 57.23 15.14
N ALA A 34 10.35 57.91 16.11
CA ALA A 34 9.04 58.53 15.93
C ALA A 34 9.12 59.76 15.01
N ILE A 35 8.32 59.78 13.94
CA ILE A 35 8.29 60.89 12.95
C ILE A 35 7.33 62.01 13.38
N VAL A 36 6.37 61.73 14.28
CA VAL A 36 5.31 62.70 14.67
C VAL A 36 5.33 62.96 16.16
N GLY A 37 5.70 64.19 16.55
CA GLY A 37 5.48 64.73 17.91
C GLY A 37 6.10 63.92 19.05
N GLY A 38 7.10 63.07 18.78
CA GLY A 38 7.77 62.23 19.79
C GLY A 38 6.92 61.09 20.38
N ALA A 39 5.66 60.91 19.94
CA ALA A 39 4.72 59.96 20.55
C ALA A 39 4.32 58.79 19.65
N VAL A 40 4.48 58.90 18.32
CA VAL A 40 4.04 57.87 17.36
C VAL A 40 5.23 57.30 16.59
N SER A 41 5.55 56.04 16.87
CA SER A 41 6.57 55.27 16.16
C SER A 41 6.06 54.65 14.86
N LEU A 42 6.94 54.53 13.85
CA LEU A 42 6.70 53.72 12.64
C LEU A 42 6.51 52.24 12.94
N VAL A 43 7.24 51.73 13.95
CA VAL A 43 7.18 50.33 14.41
C VAL A 43 7.16 50.31 15.92
N TRP A 44 6.34 49.46 16.52
CA TRP A 44 6.35 49.25 17.96
C TRP A 44 6.93 47.86 18.30
N PRO A 45 8.27 47.72 18.43
CA PRO A 45 8.91 46.42 18.67
C PRO A 45 8.35 45.67 19.88
N SER A 46 7.90 46.42 20.89
CA SER A 46 7.36 45.86 22.14
C SER A 46 6.13 44.98 21.93
N SER A 47 5.32 45.24 20.90
CA SER A 47 4.16 44.38 20.58
C SER A 47 4.60 43.00 20.07
N GLY A 48 5.66 42.94 19.27
CA GLY A 48 6.29 41.67 18.86
C GLY A 48 6.96 40.95 20.03
N ILE A 49 7.72 41.68 20.85
CA ILE A 49 8.40 41.13 22.05
C ILE A 49 7.37 40.56 23.04
N ALA A 50 6.29 41.27 23.31
CA ALA A 50 5.22 40.84 24.19
C ALA A 50 4.57 39.53 23.72
N LEU A 51 4.27 39.44 22.41
CA LEU A 51 3.72 38.22 21.83
C LEU A 51 4.67 37.03 22.01
N VAL A 52 5.95 37.22 21.66
CA VAL A 52 6.96 36.15 21.78
C VAL A 52 7.16 35.74 23.24
N ALA A 53 7.20 36.69 24.17
CA ALA A 53 7.30 36.40 25.59
C ALA A 53 6.16 35.50 26.08
N LEU A 54 4.91 35.78 25.71
CA LEU A 54 3.77 34.96 26.12
C LEU A 54 3.75 33.58 25.45
N LEU A 55 4.12 33.50 24.16
CA LEU A 55 4.17 32.23 23.44
C LEU A 55 5.32 31.32 23.92
N ALA A 56 6.46 31.90 24.29
CA ALA A 56 7.66 31.14 24.68
C ALA A 56 7.76 30.88 26.19
N LEU A 57 7.35 31.83 27.04
CA LEU A 57 7.51 31.79 28.49
C LEU A 57 6.18 31.57 29.24
N GLY A 58 5.04 31.60 28.53
CA GLY A 58 3.71 31.39 29.09
C GLY A 58 3.04 32.66 29.62
N PHE A 59 1.80 32.52 30.11
CA PHE A 59 0.98 33.66 30.56
C PHE A 59 1.46 34.29 31.87
N GLU A 60 2.31 33.60 32.63
CA GLU A 60 2.75 34.03 33.96
C GLU A 60 3.66 35.26 33.91
N VAL A 61 4.37 35.49 32.79
CA VAL A 61 5.25 36.67 32.61
C VAL A 61 4.51 37.93 32.17
N ALA A 62 3.19 37.86 31.95
CA ALA A 62 2.38 38.97 31.48
C ALA A 62 2.49 40.27 32.33
N PRO A 63 2.66 40.23 33.68
CA PRO A 63 2.90 41.43 34.46
C PRO A 63 4.13 42.23 34.00
N GLY A 64 5.14 41.56 33.43
CA GLY A 64 6.32 42.22 32.87
C GLY A 64 5.97 43.17 31.73
N ILE A 65 4.99 42.79 30.89
CA ILE A 65 4.48 43.65 29.80
C ILE A 65 3.87 44.93 30.36
N VAL A 66 3.08 44.82 31.43
CA VAL A 66 2.45 45.98 32.09
C VAL A 66 3.51 46.90 32.66
N VAL A 67 4.49 46.36 33.40
CA VAL A 67 5.57 47.16 33.98
C VAL A 67 6.40 47.85 32.89
N GLY A 68 6.81 47.11 31.86
CA GLY A 68 7.58 47.67 30.74
C GLY A 68 6.82 48.77 29.99
N SER A 69 5.52 48.56 29.73
CA SER A 69 4.66 49.54 29.07
C SER A 69 4.43 50.79 29.92
N LEU A 70 4.19 50.62 31.23
CA LEU A 70 3.98 51.73 32.15
C LEU A 70 5.24 52.61 32.22
N LEU A 71 6.41 51.99 32.39
CA LEU A 71 7.69 52.69 32.40
C LEU A 71 7.94 53.42 31.08
N ALA A 72 7.63 52.79 29.94
CA ALA A 72 7.82 53.41 28.63
C ALA A 72 6.97 54.68 28.49
N ASN A 73 5.68 54.60 28.80
CA ASN A 73 4.75 55.73 28.68
C ASN A 73 5.06 56.86 29.67
N VAL A 74 5.34 56.53 30.93
CA VAL A 74 5.71 57.54 31.96
C VAL A 74 7.02 58.25 31.57
N SER A 75 7.98 57.52 30.99
CA SER A 75 9.28 58.09 30.60
C SER A 75 9.22 59.11 29.47
N VAL A 76 8.08 59.24 28.78
CA VAL A 76 7.82 60.28 27.77
C VAL A 76 6.76 61.29 28.22
N GLY A 77 6.44 61.32 29.51
CA GLY A 77 5.57 62.33 30.12
C GLY A 77 4.07 62.03 30.06
N VAL A 78 3.64 60.82 29.67
CA VAL A 78 2.23 60.44 29.73
C VAL A 78 1.78 60.38 31.19
N PRO A 79 0.68 61.05 31.58
CA PRO A 79 0.13 61.00 32.94
C PRO A 79 -0.11 59.57 33.41
N LEU A 80 0.23 59.29 34.67
CA LEU A 80 0.16 57.93 35.23
C LEU A 80 -1.19 57.22 35.03
N PRO A 81 -2.37 57.87 35.20
CA PRO A 81 -3.65 57.22 34.95
C PRO A 81 -3.83 56.79 33.49
N VAL A 82 -3.41 57.62 32.54
CA VAL A 82 -3.48 57.32 31.10
C VAL A 82 -2.50 56.22 30.73
N ALA A 83 -1.26 56.30 31.23
CA ALA A 83 -0.23 55.30 31.03
C ALA A 83 -0.63 53.92 31.58
N ALA A 84 -1.35 53.88 32.71
CA ALA A 84 -1.89 52.64 33.28
C ALA A 84 -2.92 51.99 32.35
N VAL A 85 -3.86 52.76 31.78
CA VAL A 85 -4.86 52.23 30.82
C VAL A 85 -4.19 51.74 29.54
N ILE A 86 -3.19 52.48 29.01
CA ILE A 86 -2.40 52.02 27.85
C ILE A 86 -1.69 50.69 28.16
N SER A 87 -1.14 50.55 29.37
CA SER A 87 -0.47 49.32 29.80
C SER A 87 -1.44 48.14 29.91
N VAL A 88 -2.68 48.39 30.35
CA VAL A 88 -3.77 47.39 30.33
C VAL A 88 -4.11 47.02 28.88
N GLY A 89 -4.18 47.97 27.95
CA GLY A 89 -4.38 47.70 26.54
C GLY A 89 -3.30 46.79 25.94
N ALA A 90 -2.04 47.06 26.25
CA ALA A 90 -0.90 46.27 25.79
C ALA A 90 -0.95 44.81 26.27
N ILE A 91 -1.23 44.56 27.56
CA ILE A 91 -1.36 43.20 28.08
C ILE A 91 -2.60 42.51 27.52
N VAL A 92 -3.75 43.19 27.42
CA VAL A 92 -5.00 42.60 26.87
C VAL A 92 -4.77 42.16 25.42
N ALA A 93 -4.15 43.00 24.59
CA ALA A 93 -3.83 42.63 23.22
C ALA A 93 -2.89 41.42 23.16
N ALA A 94 -1.78 41.44 23.90
CA ALA A 94 -0.82 40.34 23.90
C ALA A 94 -1.44 39.02 24.37
N LEU A 95 -2.26 39.05 25.43
CA LEU A 95 -3.02 37.89 25.93
C LEU A 95 -4.03 37.40 24.89
N THR A 96 -4.80 38.30 24.27
CA THR A 96 -5.76 37.95 23.21
C THR A 96 -5.05 37.27 22.03
N ALA A 97 -3.92 37.80 21.57
CA ALA A 97 -3.12 37.17 20.52
C ALA A 97 -2.67 35.75 20.92
N ALA A 98 -2.03 35.61 22.09
CA ALA A 98 -1.53 34.33 22.56
C ALA A 98 -2.66 33.28 22.78
N ILE A 99 -3.81 33.70 23.32
CA ILE A 99 -4.97 32.84 23.53
C ILE A 99 -5.57 32.40 22.19
N LEU A 100 -5.78 33.32 21.24
CA LEU A 100 -6.35 33.00 19.93
C LEU A 100 -5.41 32.08 19.12
N LEU A 101 -4.11 32.36 19.11
CA LEU A 101 -3.13 31.50 18.44
C LEU A 101 -3.10 30.08 19.05
N ASN A 102 -3.10 29.97 20.38
CA ASN A 102 -3.04 28.66 21.03
C ASN A 102 -4.35 27.88 20.92
N ARG A 103 -5.51 28.52 21.16
CA ARG A 103 -6.80 27.82 21.23
C ARG A 103 -7.49 27.64 19.88
N VAL A 104 -7.43 28.65 19.00
CA VAL A 104 -8.13 28.61 17.71
C VAL A 104 -7.25 27.99 16.64
N ALA A 105 -6.01 28.47 16.49
CA ALA A 105 -5.14 28.06 15.38
C ALA A 105 -4.30 26.80 15.66
N ARG A 106 -4.20 26.36 16.93
CA ARG A 106 -3.23 25.35 17.39
C ARG A 106 -1.84 25.69 16.83
N PHE A 107 -1.43 26.92 17.11
CA PHE A 107 -0.27 27.57 16.52
C PHE A 107 1.05 26.88 16.91
N GLN A 108 1.95 26.72 15.94
CA GLN A 108 3.32 26.25 16.18
C GLN A 108 4.32 27.39 16.01
N ILE A 109 5.15 27.62 17.04
CA ILE A 109 6.17 28.69 17.04
C ILE A 109 7.25 28.51 15.96
N THR A 110 7.34 27.33 15.33
CA THR A 110 8.30 27.05 14.26
C THR A 110 7.95 27.76 12.95
N LEU A 111 6.68 28.14 12.76
CA LEU A 111 6.14 28.78 11.56
C LEU A 111 6.26 27.97 10.26
N ASP A 112 6.55 26.66 10.33
CA ASP A 112 6.74 25.81 9.15
C ASP A 112 5.43 25.54 8.35
N ARG A 113 4.27 26.01 8.84
CA ARG A 113 2.97 25.79 8.20
C ARG A 113 2.36 27.11 7.76
N ILE A 114 1.77 27.10 6.56
CA ILE A 114 1.04 28.26 6.03
C ILE A 114 -0.07 28.72 7.00
N LYS A 115 -0.77 27.78 7.65
CA LYS A 115 -1.81 28.10 8.63
C LYS A 115 -1.29 28.91 9.83
N ASP A 116 -0.05 28.69 10.25
CA ASP A 116 0.53 29.33 11.43
C ASP A 116 0.91 30.77 11.06
N VAL A 117 1.49 30.98 9.88
CA VAL A 117 1.76 32.32 9.32
C VAL A 117 0.46 33.12 9.14
N LEU A 118 -0.58 32.52 8.55
CA LEU A 118 -1.88 33.18 8.38
C LEU A 118 -2.53 33.54 9.72
N ALA A 119 -2.42 32.67 10.73
CA ALA A 119 -2.92 32.94 12.07
C ALA A 119 -2.13 34.07 12.75
N LEU A 120 -0.80 34.11 12.61
CA LEU A 120 0.04 35.20 13.09
C LEU A 120 -0.40 36.54 12.49
N ILE A 121 -0.67 36.58 11.18
CA ILE A 121 -1.11 37.79 10.49
C ILE A 121 -2.51 38.21 10.96
N ALA A 122 -3.50 37.32 10.86
CA ALA A 122 -4.89 37.68 11.09
C ALA A 122 -5.22 37.89 12.57
N LEU A 123 -4.79 36.96 13.45
CA LEU A 123 -5.20 36.95 14.85
C LEU A 123 -4.29 37.81 15.72
N ALA A 124 -2.98 37.75 15.51
CA ALA A 124 -2.03 38.50 16.31
C ALA A 124 -1.74 39.89 15.72
N ALA A 125 -1.32 39.99 14.46
CA ALA A 125 -0.88 41.25 13.90
C ALA A 125 -2.02 42.21 13.54
N VAL A 126 -3.18 41.71 13.09
CA VAL A 126 -4.32 42.54 12.67
C VAL A 126 -5.34 42.71 13.80
N LEU A 127 -5.90 41.62 14.31
CA LEU A 127 -7.03 41.68 15.25
C LEU A 127 -6.60 42.14 16.66
N SER A 128 -5.58 41.51 17.24
CA SER A 128 -5.14 41.81 18.61
C SER A 128 -4.57 43.22 18.75
N THR A 129 -3.76 43.68 17.79
CA THR A 129 -3.20 45.03 17.80
C THR A 129 -4.25 46.12 17.62
N ALA A 130 -5.36 45.84 16.90
CA ALA A 130 -6.48 46.76 16.82
C ALA A 130 -7.14 47.00 18.19
N VAL A 131 -7.18 45.96 19.05
CA VAL A 131 -7.63 46.10 20.44
C VAL A 131 -6.70 47.00 21.25
N SER A 132 -5.38 46.80 21.13
CA SER A 132 -4.36 47.66 21.75
C SER A 132 -4.54 49.12 21.33
N ALA A 133 -4.60 49.37 20.01
CA ALA A 133 -4.74 50.70 19.42
C ALA A 133 -6.05 51.37 19.84
N LEU A 134 -7.16 50.63 19.91
CA LEU A 134 -8.45 51.16 20.35
C LEU A 134 -8.40 51.61 21.81
N ILE A 135 -7.87 50.76 22.70
CA ILE A 135 -7.73 51.09 24.13
C ILE A 135 -6.76 52.27 24.32
N GLY A 136 -5.62 52.26 23.64
CA GLY A 136 -4.61 53.31 23.72
C GLY A 136 -5.13 54.67 23.22
N ALA A 137 -5.73 54.71 22.02
CA ALA A 137 -6.30 55.94 21.47
C ALA A 137 -7.44 56.48 22.35
N THR A 138 -8.30 55.60 22.87
CA THR A 138 -9.37 55.99 23.80
C THR A 138 -8.82 56.53 25.11
N ALA A 139 -7.75 55.94 25.66
CA ALA A 139 -7.14 56.40 26.90
C ALA A 139 -6.55 57.82 26.75
N VAL A 140 -5.86 58.09 25.65
CA VAL A 140 -5.29 59.42 25.36
C VAL A 140 -6.39 60.45 25.14
N PHE A 141 -7.43 60.09 24.40
CA PHE A 141 -8.61 60.95 24.18
C PHE A 141 -9.35 61.28 25.48
N ALA A 142 -9.70 60.25 26.27
CA ALA A 142 -10.39 60.41 27.55
C ALA A 142 -9.54 61.15 28.60
N GLY A 143 -8.20 61.06 28.50
CA GLY A 143 -7.26 61.82 29.31
C GLY A 143 -7.14 63.30 28.91
N GLY A 144 -7.87 63.77 27.89
CA GLY A 144 -7.81 65.16 27.43
C GLY A 144 -6.52 65.53 26.70
N LEU A 145 -5.74 64.53 26.27
CA LEU A 145 -4.43 64.72 25.65
C LEU A 145 -4.50 64.82 24.11
N MET A 146 -5.68 64.64 23.52
CA MET A 146 -5.88 64.63 22.08
C MET A 146 -7.28 65.14 21.70
N PRO A 147 -7.41 66.02 20.68
CA PRO A 147 -8.70 66.42 20.12
C PRO A 147 -9.45 65.27 19.45
N VAL A 148 -10.79 65.29 19.46
CA VAL A 148 -11.62 64.26 18.81
C VAL A 148 -11.33 64.09 17.32
N ALA A 149 -10.97 65.19 16.64
CA ALA A 149 -10.64 65.18 15.21
C ALA A 149 -9.39 64.35 14.88
N GLU A 150 -8.48 64.17 15.85
CA GLU A 150 -7.24 63.42 15.67
C GLU A 150 -7.38 61.94 16.04
N TYR A 151 -8.50 61.55 16.64
CA TYR A 151 -8.72 60.20 17.16
C TYR A 151 -8.53 59.11 16.10
N GLY A 152 -9.14 59.28 14.93
CA GLY A 152 -9.03 58.29 13.84
C GLY A 152 -7.61 58.14 13.31
N ALA A 153 -6.88 59.26 13.18
CA ALA A 153 -5.49 59.25 12.75
C ALA A 153 -4.57 58.62 13.81
N ALA A 154 -4.81 58.89 15.10
CA ALA A 154 -4.06 58.29 16.19
C ALA A 154 -4.30 56.79 16.29
N PHE A 155 -5.55 56.33 16.18
CA PHE A 155 -5.89 54.91 16.11
C PHE A 155 -5.15 54.21 14.96
N LEU A 156 -5.23 54.76 13.75
CA LEU A 156 -4.59 54.17 12.57
C LEU A 156 -3.06 54.07 12.75
N LYS A 157 -2.43 55.14 13.23
CA LYS A 157 -0.99 55.17 13.48
C LYS A 157 -0.55 54.11 14.48
N TRP A 158 -1.29 54.01 15.59
CA TRP A 158 -0.99 53.06 16.66
C TRP A 158 -1.16 51.62 16.18
N TRP A 159 -2.27 51.34 15.50
CA TRP A 159 -2.58 50.02 14.96
C TRP A 159 -1.51 49.56 13.97
N LEU A 160 -1.10 50.43 13.04
CA LEU A 160 -0.05 50.12 12.08
C LEU A 160 1.30 49.86 12.76
N GLY A 161 1.68 50.68 13.76
CA GLY A 161 2.92 50.50 14.50
C GLY A 161 2.98 49.18 15.27
N ASP A 162 1.90 48.83 15.96
CA ASP A 162 1.77 47.57 16.71
C ASP A 162 1.78 46.35 15.77
N MET A 163 1.03 46.41 14.66
CA MET A 163 1.01 45.37 13.64
C MET A 163 2.41 45.10 13.07
N MET A 164 3.17 46.15 12.80
CA MET A 164 4.55 46.04 12.30
C MET A 164 5.50 45.48 13.35
N GLY A 165 5.29 45.81 14.63
CA GLY A 165 5.98 45.14 15.73
C GLY A 165 5.78 43.62 15.69
N VAL A 166 4.54 43.17 15.48
CA VAL A 166 4.24 41.73 15.38
C VAL A 166 4.83 41.12 14.10
N LEU A 167 4.69 41.74 12.93
CA LEU A 167 5.11 41.13 11.66
C LEU A 167 6.61 41.18 11.37
N VAL A 168 7.31 42.20 11.88
CA VAL A 168 8.73 42.41 11.59
C VAL A 168 9.62 41.94 12.73
N VAL A 169 9.17 42.09 14.00
CA VAL A 169 10.01 41.78 15.17
C VAL A 169 9.71 40.40 15.76
N ALA A 170 8.47 39.92 15.74
CA ALA A 170 8.16 38.60 16.34
C ALA A 170 8.80 37.42 15.57
N PRO A 171 8.74 37.32 14.23
CA PRO A 171 9.28 36.18 13.49
C PRO A 171 10.78 35.91 13.70
N PRO A 172 11.69 36.91 13.67
CA PRO A 172 13.11 36.63 13.93
C PRO A 172 13.35 36.19 15.37
N LEU A 173 12.61 36.75 16.35
CA LEU A 173 12.70 36.30 17.74
C LEU A 173 12.20 34.86 17.92
N LEU A 174 11.06 34.49 17.32
CA LEU A 174 10.57 33.11 17.32
C LEU A 174 11.58 32.17 16.64
N SER A 175 12.14 32.57 15.50
CA SER A 175 13.11 31.77 14.75
C SER A 175 14.40 31.54 15.54
N LEU A 176 14.90 32.56 16.26
CA LEU A 176 16.08 32.43 17.13
C LEU A 176 15.86 31.50 18.33
N LEU A 177 14.62 31.44 18.85
CA LEU A 177 14.27 30.53 19.94
C LEU A 177 14.20 29.07 19.48
N VAL A 178 13.74 28.82 18.25
CA VAL A 178 13.58 27.46 17.70
C VAL A 178 14.88 26.96 17.06
N TYR A 179 15.60 27.82 16.36
CA TYR A 179 16.76 27.47 15.54
C TYR A 179 18.00 28.31 15.93
N PRO A 180 18.62 28.05 17.10
CA PRO A 180 19.70 28.90 17.63
C PRO A 180 21.01 28.82 16.84
N ASN A 181 21.19 27.81 15.98
CA ASN A 181 22.44 27.63 15.22
C ASN A 181 22.15 27.26 13.74
N PRO A 182 21.89 28.26 12.88
CA PRO A 182 21.53 28.04 11.48
C PRO A 182 22.73 27.70 10.57
N ILE A 183 23.92 28.22 10.88
CA ILE A 183 25.13 28.04 10.07
C ILE A 183 25.82 26.75 10.47
N ARG A 184 25.89 25.78 9.55
CA ARG A 184 26.46 24.45 9.81
C ARG A 184 27.79 24.22 9.10
N SER A 185 28.15 25.07 8.15
CA SER A 185 29.42 24.99 7.41
C SER A 185 30.03 26.37 7.14
N ALA A 186 31.34 26.41 6.88
CA ALA A 186 32.05 27.63 6.52
C ALA A 186 31.52 28.26 5.22
N GLU A 187 31.14 27.42 4.25
CA GLU A 187 30.52 27.88 2.99
C GLU A 187 29.19 28.60 3.23
N GLN A 188 28.32 28.03 4.08
CA GLN A 188 27.07 28.68 4.47
C GLN A 188 27.32 30.00 5.21
N ALA A 189 28.39 30.09 6.00
CA ALA A 189 28.75 31.32 6.69
C ALA A 189 29.14 32.42 5.70
N VAL A 190 29.95 32.08 4.69
CA VAL A 190 30.37 33.01 3.62
C VAL A 190 29.16 33.46 2.80
N GLU A 191 28.28 32.53 2.40
CA GLU A 191 27.04 32.85 1.69
C GLU A 191 26.13 33.76 2.51
N ALA A 192 25.96 33.48 3.81
CA ALA A 192 25.14 34.30 4.70
C ALA A 192 25.72 35.71 4.82
N CYS A 193 27.04 35.85 5.03
CA CYS A 193 27.70 37.14 5.08
C CYS A 193 27.54 37.92 3.76
N GLY A 194 27.77 37.27 2.62
CA GLY A 194 27.61 37.87 1.30
C GLY A 194 26.18 38.35 1.06
N MET A 195 25.18 37.53 1.38
CA MET A 195 23.77 37.90 1.29
C MET A 195 23.42 39.08 2.19
N THR A 196 23.86 39.06 3.45
CA THR A 196 23.61 40.14 4.40
C THR A 196 24.21 41.46 3.91
N ILE A 197 25.48 41.45 3.50
CA ILE A 197 26.17 42.64 2.97
C ILE A 197 25.44 43.18 1.74
N ALA A 198 25.11 42.31 0.78
CA ALA A 198 24.41 42.71 -0.44
C ALA A 198 23.01 43.26 -0.14
N THR A 199 22.26 42.65 0.77
CA THR A 199 20.92 43.12 1.16
C THR A 199 20.99 44.49 1.84
N VAL A 200 21.95 44.71 2.76
CA VAL A 200 22.17 46.03 3.39
C VAL A 200 22.55 47.07 2.34
N TRP A 201 23.48 46.74 1.46
CA TRP A 201 24.00 47.66 0.46
C TRP A 201 22.92 48.09 -0.54
N VAL A 202 22.16 47.14 -1.09
CA VAL A 202 21.05 47.43 -1.99
C VAL A 202 19.94 48.21 -1.26
N SER A 203 19.60 47.82 -0.02
CA SER A 203 18.64 48.57 0.80
C SER A 203 19.09 50.02 1.02
N TYR A 204 20.38 50.23 1.31
CA TYR A 204 20.94 51.57 1.50
C TYR A 204 20.89 52.40 0.22
N LEU A 205 21.23 51.81 -0.94
CA LEU A 205 21.15 52.50 -2.24
C LEU A 205 19.72 52.94 -2.59
N ILE A 206 18.72 52.14 -2.23
CA ILE A 206 17.30 52.46 -2.53
C ILE A 206 16.74 53.44 -1.50
N PHE A 207 16.87 53.13 -0.22
CA PHE A 207 16.20 53.89 0.84
C PHE A 207 16.99 55.12 1.29
N GLY A 208 18.30 55.16 1.04
CA GLY A 208 19.15 56.32 1.30
C GLY A 208 19.25 57.32 0.14
N ALA A 209 18.70 57.02 -1.03
CA ALA A 209 18.78 57.90 -2.21
C ALA A 209 17.84 59.11 -2.06
N PRO A 210 18.38 60.35 -2.00
CA PRO A 210 17.55 61.56 -1.90
C PRO A 210 16.68 61.79 -3.14
N GLN A 211 17.15 61.36 -4.31
CA GLN A 211 16.43 61.53 -5.57
C GLN A 211 15.14 60.71 -5.65
N LEU A 212 15.01 59.69 -4.81
CA LEU A 212 13.81 58.84 -4.74
C LEU A 212 12.79 59.36 -3.72
N ALA A 213 13.09 60.43 -2.99
CA ALA A 213 12.19 61.01 -2.00
C ALA A 213 10.84 61.44 -2.64
N GLY A 214 9.74 61.16 -1.95
CA GLY A 214 8.41 61.58 -2.37
C GLY A 214 7.74 60.71 -3.43
N HIS A 215 8.48 59.83 -4.12
CA HIS A 215 7.96 59.03 -5.24
C HIS A 215 6.96 57.93 -4.84
N GLY A 216 6.90 57.54 -3.57
CA GLY A 216 5.96 56.54 -3.08
C GLY A 216 6.32 55.13 -3.56
N TYR A 217 5.42 54.46 -4.28
CA TYR A 217 5.70 53.12 -4.80
C TYR A 217 6.64 53.22 -6.01
N TYR A 218 7.94 53.08 -5.72
CA TYR A 218 8.98 53.16 -6.73
C TYR A 218 9.47 51.76 -7.12
N PRO A 219 9.56 51.42 -8.43
CA PRO A 219 9.98 50.10 -8.89
C PRO A 219 11.31 49.61 -8.29
N ALA A 220 12.23 50.52 -7.95
CA ALA A 220 13.50 50.13 -7.33
C ALA A 220 13.32 49.42 -5.97
N ALA A 221 12.26 49.72 -5.20
CA ALA A 221 11.97 49.01 -3.95
C ALA A 221 11.68 47.51 -4.17
N LEU A 222 11.28 47.11 -5.38
CA LEU A 222 11.09 45.70 -5.74
C LEU A 222 12.41 44.93 -5.84
N ALA A 223 13.55 45.61 -5.97
CA ALA A 223 14.87 44.96 -6.01
C ALA A 223 15.25 44.27 -4.69
N ILE A 224 14.47 44.47 -3.62
CA ILE A 224 14.61 43.74 -2.36
C ILE A 224 14.08 42.30 -2.43
N PHE A 225 13.06 42.03 -3.26
CA PHE A 225 12.41 40.72 -3.29
C PHE A 225 13.37 39.55 -3.61
N PRO A 226 14.29 39.67 -4.59
CA PRO A 226 15.28 38.62 -4.84
C PRO A 226 16.08 38.23 -3.60
N PHE A 227 16.44 39.17 -2.72
CA PHE A 227 17.16 38.89 -1.48
C PHE A 227 16.29 38.18 -0.44
N ILE A 228 15.02 38.56 -0.33
CA ILE A 228 14.05 37.91 0.56
C ILE A 228 13.75 36.49 0.08
N ILE A 229 13.58 36.29 -1.23
CA ILE A 229 13.41 34.98 -1.86
C ILE A 229 14.66 34.12 -1.63
N TRP A 230 15.86 34.67 -1.87
CA TRP A 230 17.11 33.96 -1.63
C TRP A 230 17.26 33.55 -0.16
N ALA A 231 16.93 34.44 0.77
CA ALA A 231 16.93 34.15 2.20
C ALA A 231 15.96 33.00 2.55
N ALA A 232 14.76 32.97 1.95
CA ALA A 232 13.78 31.90 2.14
C ALA A 232 14.23 30.55 1.55
N LEU A 233 14.90 30.57 0.40
CA LEU A 233 15.38 29.37 -0.26
C LEU A 233 16.64 28.79 0.39
N ARG A 234 17.48 29.62 1.02
CA ARG A 234 18.80 29.17 1.51
C ARG A 234 18.93 29.10 3.03
N PHE A 235 18.27 29.99 3.77
CA PHE A 235 18.48 30.20 5.20
C PHE A 235 17.18 30.09 6.04
N ASP A 236 16.14 29.49 5.47
CA ASP A 236 14.86 29.17 6.12
C ASP A 236 14.22 30.38 6.84
N HIS A 237 13.45 30.12 7.90
CA HIS A 237 12.67 31.13 8.61
C HIS A 237 13.56 32.20 9.23
N LEU A 238 14.71 31.82 9.79
CA LEU A 238 15.61 32.74 10.47
C LEU A 238 16.25 33.72 9.48
N GLY A 239 16.77 33.24 8.35
CA GLY A 239 17.35 34.13 7.34
C GLY A 239 16.34 35.08 6.72
N THR A 240 15.13 34.58 6.39
CA THR A 240 14.06 35.39 5.80
C THR A 240 13.59 36.49 6.73
N SER A 241 13.37 36.14 8.01
CA SER A 241 12.88 37.06 9.02
C SER A 241 13.93 38.10 9.42
N LEU A 242 15.21 37.71 9.51
CA LEU A 242 16.32 38.65 9.72
C LEU A 242 16.53 39.59 8.52
N ALA A 243 16.44 39.08 7.29
CA ALA A 243 16.53 39.90 6.09
C ALA A 243 15.38 40.92 6.03
N THR A 244 14.16 40.49 6.35
CA THR A 244 12.98 41.37 6.46
C THR A 244 13.20 42.45 7.51
N LEU A 245 13.63 42.08 8.73
CA LEU A 245 13.91 43.02 9.81
C LEU A 245 14.97 44.05 9.40
N MET A 246 16.04 43.60 8.75
CA MET A 246 17.15 44.46 8.32
C MET A 246 16.72 45.45 7.23
N VAL A 247 16.00 44.99 6.21
CA VAL A 247 15.39 45.85 5.19
C VAL A 247 14.47 46.87 5.84
N SER A 248 13.61 46.45 6.79
CA SER A 248 12.72 47.34 7.51
C SER A 248 13.49 48.41 8.30
N VAL A 249 14.58 48.06 8.99
CA VAL A 249 15.42 49.01 9.71
C VAL A 249 16.03 50.06 8.77
N VAL A 250 16.59 49.64 7.63
CA VAL A 250 17.18 50.57 6.64
C VAL A 250 16.11 51.46 6.00
N ALA A 251 14.93 50.89 5.69
CA ALA A 251 13.81 51.65 5.14
C ALA A 251 13.24 52.68 6.13
N ILE A 252 13.13 52.33 7.41
CA ILE A 252 12.76 53.27 8.49
C ILE A 252 13.77 54.40 8.56
N TRP A 253 15.06 54.07 8.63
CA TRP A 253 16.14 55.06 8.69
C TRP A 253 16.08 56.03 7.49
N GLY A 254 15.94 55.52 6.27
CA GLY A 254 15.86 56.36 5.07
C GLY A 254 14.65 57.30 5.11
N THR A 255 13.49 56.78 5.51
CA THR A 255 12.23 57.52 5.62
C THR A 255 12.32 58.64 6.66
N THR A 256 12.91 58.37 7.84
CA THR A 256 13.05 59.38 8.90
C THR A 256 14.06 60.48 8.54
N HIS A 257 15.02 60.19 7.65
CA HIS A 257 16.00 61.17 7.15
C HIS A 257 15.51 61.91 5.88
N GLY A 258 14.25 61.71 5.47
CA GLY A 258 13.69 62.36 4.30
C GLY A 258 14.23 61.84 2.96
N THR A 259 14.79 60.63 2.95
CA THR A 259 15.36 59.97 1.77
C THR A 259 14.54 58.74 1.36
N GLY A 260 14.73 58.29 0.13
CA GLY A 260 14.11 57.08 -0.37
C GLY A 260 12.61 57.20 -0.67
N PRO A 261 12.02 56.16 -1.28
CA PRO A 261 10.67 56.19 -1.85
C PRO A 261 9.55 56.57 -0.88
N PHE A 262 9.71 56.25 0.40
CA PHE A 262 8.64 56.36 1.38
C PHE A 262 8.63 57.70 2.11
N ALA A 263 9.68 58.52 2.02
CA ALA A 263 9.67 59.86 2.56
C ALA A 263 8.58 60.71 1.87
N ALA A 264 7.69 61.30 2.65
CA ALA A 264 6.61 62.16 2.17
C ALA A 264 6.44 63.38 3.08
N ASN A 265 5.83 64.45 2.56
CA ASN A 265 5.60 65.70 3.31
C ASN A 265 4.68 65.49 4.52
N SER A 266 3.73 64.55 4.40
CA SER A 266 2.90 64.10 5.51
C SER A 266 3.55 62.90 6.19
N PRO A 267 3.76 62.95 7.52
CA PRO A 267 4.23 61.79 8.27
C PRO A 267 3.29 60.58 8.20
N VAL A 268 1.98 60.83 8.06
CA VAL A 268 0.98 59.77 7.90
C VAL A 268 1.19 59.06 6.57
N ASP A 269 1.44 59.81 5.50
CA ASP A 269 1.69 59.23 4.18
C ASP A 269 2.98 58.43 4.17
N SER A 270 4.02 58.93 4.85
CA SER A 270 5.29 58.21 5.01
C SER A 270 5.09 56.88 5.74
N LEU A 271 4.33 56.89 6.83
CA LEU A 271 3.95 55.69 7.58
C LEU A 271 3.17 54.71 6.72
N VAL A 272 2.14 55.16 5.99
CA VAL A 272 1.30 54.28 5.17
C VAL A 272 2.10 53.66 4.01
N ARG A 273 2.94 54.45 3.32
CA ARG A 273 3.80 53.95 2.24
C ARG A 273 4.77 52.89 2.74
N TRP A 274 5.44 53.16 3.84
CA TRP A 274 6.39 52.23 4.45
C TRP A 274 5.69 50.96 4.96
N CYS A 275 4.57 51.10 5.68
CA CYS A 275 3.78 49.98 6.21
C CYS A 275 3.28 49.06 5.09
N THR A 276 2.80 49.60 3.97
CA THR A 276 2.36 48.76 2.85
C THR A 276 3.52 47.96 2.28
N PHE A 277 4.68 48.59 2.08
CA PHE A 277 5.88 47.87 1.62
C PHE A 277 6.31 46.78 2.60
N ALA A 278 6.45 47.12 3.89
CA ALA A 278 6.88 46.20 4.93
C ALA A 278 5.91 45.02 5.10
N ASN A 279 4.60 45.27 5.02
CA ASN A 279 3.58 44.22 5.01
C ASN A 279 3.77 43.27 3.84
N VAL A 280 3.90 43.78 2.62
CA VAL A 280 4.05 42.92 1.43
C VAL A 280 5.32 42.09 1.56
N VAL A 281 6.45 42.68 1.95
CA VAL A 281 7.72 41.95 2.12
C VAL A 281 7.64 40.91 3.24
N ALA A 282 7.14 41.27 4.42
CA ALA A 282 7.05 40.36 5.55
C ALA A 282 6.08 39.20 5.27
N ILE A 283 4.89 39.50 4.75
CA ILE A 283 3.88 38.48 4.45
C ILE A 283 4.36 37.55 3.33
N THR A 284 4.89 38.09 2.23
CA THR A 284 5.41 37.26 1.13
C THR A 284 6.60 36.41 1.57
N GLY A 285 7.55 36.98 2.32
CA GLY A 285 8.68 36.25 2.87
C GLY A 285 8.25 35.10 3.79
N LEU A 286 7.40 35.39 4.77
CA LEU A 286 6.89 34.39 5.72
C LEU A 286 6.07 33.28 5.05
N LEU A 287 5.18 33.64 4.10
CA LEU A 287 4.40 32.66 3.36
C LEU A 287 5.27 31.80 2.44
N LEU A 288 6.25 32.40 1.77
CA LEU A 288 7.17 31.69 0.89
C LEU A 288 7.98 30.65 1.65
N VAL A 289 8.57 31.03 2.79
CA VAL A 289 9.36 30.09 3.60
C VAL A 289 8.48 29.00 4.22
N ALA A 290 7.26 29.32 4.66
CA ALA A 290 6.31 28.31 5.16
C ALA A 290 5.84 27.35 4.06
N ALA A 291 5.57 27.85 2.85
CA ALA A 291 5.22 27.03 1.70
C ALA A 291 6.35 26.07 1.33
N ARG A 292 7.59 26.58 1.31
CA ARG A 292 8.80 25.79 1.04
C ARG A 292 9.04 24.72 2.12
N ALA A 293 8.89 25.08 3.40
CA ALA A 293 9.01 24.13 4.50
C ALA A 293 7.94 23.01 4.41
N GLN A 294 6.71 23.37 4.05
CA GLN A 294 5.62 22.42 3.86
C GLN A 294 5.88 21.49 2.67
N GLU A 295 6.32 22.02 1.53
CA GLU A 295 6.67 21.24 0.34
C GLU A 295 7.80 20.25 0.64
N GLN A 296 8.88 20.69 1.28
CA GLN A 296 9.98 19.82 1.66
C GLN A 296 9.57 18.70 2.63
N ARG A 297 8.64 18.99 3.54
CA ARG A 297 8.10 17.96 4.45
C ARG A 297 7.29 16.92 3.69
N VAL A 298 6.44 17.35 2.76
CA VAL A 298 5.67 16.43 1.90
C VAL A 298 6.61 15.57 1.05
N HIS A 299 7.63 16.18 0.45
CA HIS A 299 8.61 15.45 -0.36
C HIS A 299 9.39 14.40 0.45
N ARG A 300 9.84 14.76 1.66
CA ARG A 300 10.53 13.81 2.57
C ARG A 300 9.63 12.65 2.98
N LEU A 301 8.36 12.92 3.29
CA LEU A 301 7.39 11.87 3.63
C LEU A 301 7.10 10.94 2.44
N LEU A 302 6.99 11.50 1.23
CA LEU A 302 6.78 10.73 0.01
C LEU A 302 7.97 9.81 -0.28
N GLN A 303 9.21 10.32 -0.18
CA GLN A 303 10.42 9.52 -0.35
C GLN A 303 10.52 8.39 0.67
N ALA A 304 10.24 8.69 1.95
CA ALA A 304 10.24 7.65 2.99
C ALA A 304 9.18 6.57 2.72
N SER A 305 7.98 6.97 2.27
CA SER A 305 6.93 6.02 1.89
C SER A 305 7.28 5.20 0.66
N TYR A 306 7.98 5.79 -0.31
CA TYR A 306 8.42 5.12 -1.53
C TYR A 306 9.45 4.03 -1.21
N ILE A 307 10.47 4.35 -0.41
CA ILE A 307 11.49 3.40 0.03
C ILE A 307 10.86 2.23 0.80
N GLU A 308 9.92 2.52 1.70
CA GLU A 308 9.21 1.46 2.45
C GLU A 308 8.34 0.58 1.54
N LEU A 309 7.72 1.15 0.50
CA LEU A 309 6.93 0.39 -0.46
C LEU A 309 7.80 -0.51 -1.33
N GLU A 310 8.92 -0.01 -1.85
CA GLU A 310 9.89 -0.80 -2.61
C GLU A 310 10.39 -1.98 -1.79
N ARG A 311 10.78 -1.75 -0.53
CA ARG A 311 11.20 -2.81 0.40
C ARG A 311 10.13 -3.89 0.55
N ARG A 312 8.87 -3.51 0.73
CA ARG A 312 7.75 -4.47 0.84
C ARG A 312 7.50 -5.23 -0.46
N VAL A 313 7.64 -4.57 -1.62
CA VAL A 313 7.48 -5.22 -2.92
C VAL A 313 8.58 -6.25 -3.12
N GLU A 314 9.82 -5.93 -2.78
CA GLU A 314 10.95 -6.85 -2.86
C GLU A 314 10.75 -8.07 -1.95
N GLU A 315 10.43 -7.86 -0.67
CA GLU A 315 10.15 -8.93 0.29
C GLU A 315 9.01 -9.85 -0.17
N ARG A 316 7.89 -9.28 -0.67
CA ARG A 316 6.77 -10.07 -1.18
C ARG A 316 7.12 -10.80 -2.47
N THR A 317 7.99 -10.24 -3.29
CA THR A 317 8.43 -10.88 -4.54
C THR A 317 9.36 -12.05 -4.24
N GLU A 318 10.26 -11.93 -3.25
CA GLU A 318 11.11 -13.03 -2.80
C GLU A 318 10.31 -14.16 -2.16
N ASP A 319 9.38 -13.82 -1.25
CA ASP A 319 8.47 -14.78 -0.61
C ASP A 319 7.64 -15.52 -1.67
N LEU A 320 7.05 -14.77 -2.62
CA LEU A 320 6.28 -15.36 -3.72
C LEU A 320 7.15 -16.25 -4.62
N LYS A 321 8.38 -15.86 -4.94
CA LYS A 321 9.31 -16.70 -5.72
C LYS A 321 9.62 -18.00 -4.99
N LYS A 322 9.87 -17.94 -3.68
CA LYS A 322 10.14 -19.10 -2.83
C LYS A 322 8.95 -20.05 -2.77
N THR A 323 7.76 -19.56 -2.46
CA THR A 323 6.55 -20.39 -2.42
C THR A 323 6.24 -20.98 -3.79
N ASN A 324 6.50 -20.25 -4.88
CA ASN A 324 6.29 -20.75 -6.24
C ASN A 324 7.29 -21.88 -6.60
N SER A 325 8.56 -21.77 -6.17
CA SER A 325 9.51 -22.88 -6.33
C SER A 325 9.12 -24.11 -5.51
N GLU A 326 8.74 -23.93 -4.24
CA GLU A 326 8.31 -25.02 -3.36
C GLU A 326 7.07 -25.74 -3.93
N LEU A 327 6.07 -24.97 -4.38
CA LEU A 327 4.86 -25.53 -5.00
C LEU A 327 5.18 -26.31 -6.28
N LYS A 328 6.12 -25.82 -7.11
CA LYS A 328 6.55 -26.53 -8.32
C LYS A 328 7.22 -27.87 -7.99
N GLU A 329 8.06 -27.91 -6.95
CA GLU A 329 8.69 -29.14 -6.49
C GLU A 329 7.65 -30.12 -5.94
N GLU A 330 6.70 -29.65 -5.13
CA GLU A 330 5.62 -30.48 -4.58
C GLU A 330 4.73 -31.07 -5.70
N ILE A 331 4.37 -30.27 -6.71
CA ILE A 331 3.62 -30.75 -7.88
C ILE A 331 4.42 -31.81 -8.65
N ALA A 332 5.73 -31.63 -8.82
CA ALA A 332 6.58 -32.60 -9.51
C ALA A 332 6.68 -33.92 -8.72
N GLN A 333 6.90 -33.85 -7.40
CA GLN A 333 6.93 -35.03 -6.52
C GLN A 333 5.60 -35.77 -6.51
N ARG A 334 4.49 -35.04 -6.44
CA ARG A 334 3.16 -35.64 -6.47
C ARG A 334 2.91 -36.40 -7.76
N ARG A 335 3.32 -35.86 -8.92
CA ARG A 335 3.22 -36.57 -10.21
C ARG A 335 4.05 -37.85 -10.24
N LEU A 336 5.28 -37.83 -9.72
CA LEU A 336 6.13 -39.02 -9.65
C LEU A 336 5.50 -40.12 -8.77
N LEU A 337 4.98 -39.74 -7.60
CA LEU A 337 4.28 -40.69 -6.71
C LEU A 337 3.00 -41.24 -7.36
N GLU A 338 2.24 -40.41 -8.08
CA GLU A 338 1.05 -40.86 -8.83
C GLU A 338 1.42 -41.90 -9.90
N GLU A 339 2.52 -41.69 -10.64
CA GLU A 339 3.02 -42.67 -11.62
C GLU A 339 3.50 -43.98 -10.96
N GLU A 340 4.22 -43.90 -9.84
CA GLU A 340 4.69 -45.07 -9.10
C GLU A 340 3.52 -45.92 -8.56
N LEU A 341 2.48 -45.27 -8.02
CA LEU A 341 1.29 -45.95 -7.52
C LEU A 341 0.56 -46.72 -8.63
N ILE A 342 0.46 -46.16 -9.84
CA ILE A 342 -0.15 -46.85 -10.99
C ILE A 342 0.68 -48.08 -11.37
N GLN A 343 2.00 -47.96 -11.43
CA GLN A 343 2.89 -49.08 -11.77
C GLN A 343 2.83 -50.21 -10.74
N ILE A 344 2.85 -49.87 -9.45
CA ILE A 344 2.70 -50.84 -8.35
C ILE A 344 1.34 -51.54 -8.46
N GLY A 345 0.27 -50.79 -8.73
CA GLY A 345 -1.07 -51.35 -8.94
C GLY A 345 -1.10 -52.39 -10.06
N ASP A 346 -0.52 -52.06 -11.22
CA ASP A 346 -0.44 -52.97 -12.38
C ASP A 346 0.38 -54.23 -12.07
N GLN A 347 1.48 -54.09 -11.34
CA GLN A 347 2.32 -55.21 -10.92
C GLN A 347 1.57 -56.14 -9.95
N GLN A 348 0.90 -55.59 -8.94
CA GLN A 348 0.10 -56.37 -7.98
C GLN A 348 -1.02 -57.14 -8.68
N GLN A 349 -1.72 -56.50 -9.62
CA GLN A 349 -2.79 -57.15 -10.37
C GLN A 349 -2.27 -58.37 -11.16
N ARG A 350 -1.11 -58.23 -11.84
CA ARG A 350 -0.47 -59.35 -12.55
C ARG A 350 -0.03 -60.46 -11.59
N LEU A 351 0.57 -60.10 -10.45
CA LEU A 351 0.99 -61.07 -9.44
C LEU A 351 -0.19 -61.90 -8.91
N PHE A 352 -1.29 -61.25 -8.54
CA PHE A 352 -2.49 -61.97 -8.07
C PHE A 352 -3.11 -62.85 -9.14
N GLY A 353 -3.15 -62.39 -10.40
CA GLY A 353 -3.65 -63.23 -11.49
C GLY A 353 -2.83 -64.51 -11.67
N ARG A 354 -1.49 -64.41 -11.60
CA ARG A 354 -0.59 -65.58 -11.64
C ARG A 354 -0.75 -66.50 -10.44
N GLU A 355 -0.77 -65.97 -9.22
CA GLU A 355 -0.92 -66.78 -8.00
C GLU A 355 -2.27 -67.51 -7.94
N LEU A 356 -3.35 -66.88 -8.39
CA LEU A 356 -4.65 -67.54 -8.52
C LEU A 356 -4.63 -68.64 -9.57
N HIS A 357 -3.95 -68.43 -10.70
CA HIS A 357 -3.85 -69.44 -11.75
C HIS A 357 -2.99 -70.64 -11.31
N ASP A 358 -1.81 -70.38 -10.76
CA ASP A 358 -0.80 -71.40 -10.43
C ASP A 358 -1.12 -72.11 -9.11
N GLY A 359 -1.61 -71.40 -8.10
CA GLY A 359 -1.96 -72.00 -6.81
C GLY A 359 -3.36 -72.57 -6.81
N LEU A 360 -4.35 -71.67 -6.73
CA LEU A 360 -5.74 -72.06 -6.51
C LEU A 360 -6.33 -72.82 -7.71
N GLY A 361 -6.01 -72.39 -8.93
CA GLY A 361 -6.46 -73.02 -10.17
C GLY A 361 -5.96 -74.46 -10.31
N GLN A 362 -4.68 -74.71 -10.03
CA GLN A 362 -4.12 -76.07 -10.06
C GLN A 362 -4.73 -76.96 -8.97
N HIS A 363 -4.85 -76.47 -7.73
CA HIS A 363 -5.48 -77.23 -6.63
C HIS A 363 -6.92 -77.61 -6.94
N LEU A 364 -7.74 -76.69 -7.47
CA LEU A 364 -9.12 -76.97 -7.86
C LEU A 364 -9.21 -77.98 -9.01
N THR A 365 -8.25 -77.95 -9.93
CA THR A 365 -8.16 -78.94 -11.01
C THR A 365 -7.88 -80.34 -10.46
N SER A 366 -6.90 -80.47 -9.55
CA SER A 366 -6.59 -81.74 -8.88
C SER A 366 -7.76 -82.25 -8.05
N LEU A 367 -8.38 -81.39 -7.24
CA LEU A 367 -9.60 -81.70 -6.47
C LEU A 367 -10.73 -82.17 -7.38
N GLY A 368 -10.95 -81.49 -8.51
CA GLY A 368 -11.94 -81.87 -9.51
C GLY A 368 -11.73 -83.27 -10.05
N LEU A 369 -10.48 -83.65 -10.36
CA LEU A 369 -10.12 -85.01 -10.82
C LEU A 369 -10.38 -86.07 -9.75
N TYR A 370 -9.99 -85.83 -8.49
CA TYR A 370 -10.24 -86.75 -7.38
C TYR A 370 -11.74 -86.94 -7.12
N CYS A 371 -12.51 -85.84 -7.08
CA CYS A 371 -13.96 -85.89 -6.90
C CYS A 371 -14.65 -86.60 -8.06
N ALA A 372 -14.21 -86.38 -9.31
CA ALA A 372 -14.77 -87.05 -10.49
C ALA A 372 -14.50 -88.56 -10.47
N ALA A 373 -13.27 -88.98 -10.12
CA ALA A 373 -12.92 -90.39 -9.98
C ALA A 373 -13.71 -91.08 -8.85
N LEU A 374 -13.89 -90.41 -7.71
CA LEU A 374 -14.70 -90.90 -6.60
C LEU A 374 -16.18 -91.04 -7.01
N ASN A 375 -16.75 -90.04 -7.68
CA ASN A 375 -18.10 -90.07 -8.19
C ASN A 375 -18.30 -91.25 -9.17
N GLN A 376 -17.38 -91.44 -10.12
CA GLN A 376 -17.42 -92.57 -11.06
C GLN A 376 -17.40 -93.92 -10.33
N LYS A 377 -16.54 -94.07 -9.32
CA LYS A 377 -16.47 -95.30 -8.50
C LYS A 377 -17.78 -95.58 -7.76
N LEU A 378 -18.37 -94.57 -7.12
CA LEU A 378 -19.65 -94.70 -6.41
C LEU A 378 -20.81 -95.00 -7.36
N GLN A 379 -20.82 -94.41 -8.56
CA GLN A 379 -21.80 -94.71 -9.61
C GLN A 379 -21.70 -96.17 -10.07
N THR A 380 -20.49 -96.67 -10.35
CA THR A 380 -20.29 -98.07 -10.75
C THR A 380 -20.69 -99.08 -9.68
N GLN A 381 -20.69 -98.68 -8.40
CA GLN A 381 -21.08 -99.53 -7.27
C GLN A 381 -22.57 -99.41 -6.91
N GLY A 382 -23.34 -98.53 -7.57
CA GLY A 382 -24.74 -98.27 -7.23
C GLY A 382 -24.95 -97.66 -5.84
N HIS A 383 -23.93 -97.00 -5.28
CA HIS A 383 -23.96 -96.50 -3.91
C HIS A 383 -24.84 -95.24 -3.79
N PRO A 384 -25.72 -95.11 -2.76
CA PRO A 384 -26.63 -93.96 -2.63
C PRO A 384 -25.95 -92.59 -2.64
N ALA A 385 -24.73 -92.51 -2.09
CA ALA A 385 -23.92 -91.29 -2.03
C ALA A 385 -23.39 -90.78 -3.40
N ALA A 386 -23.62 -91.49 -4.51
CA ALA A 386 -23.19 -91.05 -5.83
C ALA A 386 -23.82 -89.70 -6.25
N ALA A 387 -25.06 -89.43 -5.83
CA ALA A 387 -25.73 -88.15 -6.11
C ALA A 387 -25.02 -86.98 -5.40
N ASP A 388 -24.65 -87.15 -4.13
CA ASP A 388 -23.93 -86.13 -3.37
C ASP A 388 -22.52 -85.90 -3.92
N ALA A 389 -21.83 -86.98 -4.35
CA ALA A 389 -20.53 -86.88 -5.02
C ALA A 389 -20.61 -86.11 -6.35
N ALA A 390 -21.68 -86.30 -7.13
CA ALA A 390 -21.92 -85.54 -8.35
C ALA A 390 -22.15 -84.05 -8.08
N ASN A 391 -22.86 -83.71 -7.00
CA ASN A 391 -23.04 -82.31 -6.56
C ASN A 391 -21.71 -81.65 -6.18
N ILE A 392 -20.83 -82.37 -5.46
CA ILE A 392 -19.48 -81.88 -5.09
C ILE A 392 -18.64 -81.63 -6.34
N VAL A 393 -18.66 -82.53 -7.34
CA VAL A 393 -17.98 -82.32 -8.63
C VAL A 393 -18.50 -81.06 -9.32
N GLY A 394 -19.83 -80.84 -9.29
CA GLY A 394 -20.46 -79.62 -9.82
C GLY A 394 -19.94 -78.35 -9.14
N LEU A 395 -19.89 -78.34 -7.79
CA LEU A 395 -19.39 -77.21 -7.01
C LEU A 395 -17.91 -76.93 -7.27
N VAL A 396 -17.04 -77.95 -7.27
CA VAL A 396 -15.60 -77.77 -7.56
C VAL A 396 -15.37 -77.26 -8.98
N LYS A 397 -16.16 -77.74 -9.95
CA LYS A 397 -16.11 -77.25 -11.33
C LYS A 397 -16.54 -75.78 -11.41
N GLN A 398 -17.60 -75.38 -10.70
CA GLN A 398 -18.02 -73.98 -10.62
C GLN A 398 -16.96 -73.10 -9.96
N SER A 399 -16.37 -73.54 -8.85
CA SER A 399 -15.28 -72.81 -8.18
C SER A 399 -14.05 -72.67 -9.08
N SER A 400 -13.66 -73.73 -9.80
CA SER A 400 -12.54 -73.69 -10.77
C SER A 400 -12.80 -72.68 -11.89
N LEU A 401 -14.01 -72.69 -12.46
CA LEU A 401 -14.42 -71.72 -13.48
C LEU A 401 -14.46 -70.28 -12.93
N MET A 402 -14.88 -70.09 -11.67
CA MET A 402 -14.88 -68.78 -11.02
C MET A 402 -13.47 -68.27 -10.77
N THR A 403 -12.58 -69.10 -10.22
CA THR A 403 -11.16 -68.76 -10.02
C THR A 403 -10.47 -68.42 -11.33
N ARG A 404 -10.67 -69.22 -12.39
CA ARG A 404 -10.10 -68.96 -13.71
C ARG A 404 -10.61 -67.64 -14.30
N ARG A 405 -11.90 -67.32 -14.14
CA ARG A 405 -12.47 -66.03 -14.55
C ARG A 405 -11.83 -64.85 -13.80
N ILE A 406 -11.63 -64.98 -12.49
CA ILE A 406 -10.99 -63.93 -11.67
C ILE A 406 -9.51 -63.76 -12.06
N ALA A 407 -8.77 -64.86 -12.23
CA ALA A 407 -7.37 -64.84 -12.63
C ALA A 407 -7.17 -64.16 -14.00
N HIS A 408 -8.01 -64.48 -15.00
CA HIS A 408 -7.99 -63.80 -16.30
C HIS A 408 -8.36 -62.31 -16.23
N GLY A 409 -9.21 -61.93 -15.28
CA GLY A 409 -9.49 -60.51 -15.02
C GLY A 409 -8.28 -59.77 -14.43
N LEU A 410 -7.40 -60.48 -13.72
CA LEU A 410 -6.26 -59.89 -13.02
C LEU A 410 -4.96 -59.94 -13.85
N ASP A 411 -4.74 -60.97 -14.66
CA ASP A 411 -3.59 -61.09 -15.57
C ASP A 411 -4.07 -61.26 -17.02
N PRO A 412 -3.73 -60.34 -17.95
CA PRO A 412 -4.23 -60.34 -19.32
C PRO A 412 -3.50 -61.38 -20.20
N VAL A 413 -3.47 -62.64 -19.77
CA VAL A 413 -2.84 -63.78 -20.46
C VAL A 413 -3.37 -63.94 -21.90
N ALA A 414 -4.60 -63.51 -22.17
CA ALA A 414 -5.20 -63.53 -23.51
C ALA A 414 -4.46 -62.65 -24.54
N ILE A 415 -3.73 -61.62 -24.09
CA ILE A 415 -2.95 -60.73 -24.97
C ILE A 415 -1.66 -61.42 -25.44
N GLU A 416 -1.05 -62.26 -24.60
CA GLU A 416 0.22 -62.93 -24.92
C GLU A 416 0.10 -63.94 -26.08
N TYR A 417 -1.10 -64.51 -26.32
CA TYR A 417 -1.31 -65.55 -27.34
C TYR A 417 -2.25 -65.16 -28.49
N GLY A 418 -3.07 -64.11 -28.35
CA GLY A 418 -4.11 -63.74 -29.33
C GLY A 418 -4.26 -62.25 -29.67
N GLY A 419 -3.47 -61.37 -29.03
CA GLY A 419 -3.50 -59.92 -29.26
C GLY A 419 -4.76 -59.21 -28.71
N LEU A 420 -4.83 -57.89 -28.92
CA LEU A 420 -5.89 -57.01 -28.36
C LEU A 420 -7.30 -57.43 -28.78
N ALA A 421 -7.52 -57.78 -30.05
CA ALA A 421 -8.85 -58.15 -30.55
C ALA A 421 -9.40 -59.39 -29.84
N ALA A 422 -8.58 -60.44 -29.70
CA ALA A 422 -8.97 -61.66 -28.98
C ALA A 422 -9.26 -61.37 -27.50
N ALA A 423 -8.45 -60.51 -26.87
CA ALA A 423 -8.65 -60.11 -25.48
C ALA A 423 -9.96 -59.33 -25.28
N LEU A 424 -10.32 -58.41 -26.19
CA LEU A 424 -11.60 -57.70 -26.16
C LEU A 424 -12.79 -58.63 -26.40
N HIS A 425 -12.66 -59.61 -27.31
CA HIS A 425 -13.67 -60.65 -27.50
C HIS A 425 -13.91 -61.45 -26.21
N ALA A 426 -12.84 -61.87 -25.54
CA ALA A 426 -12.94 -62.58 -24.26
C ALA A 426 -13.55 -61.72 -23.15
N LEU A 427 -13.23 -60.42 -23.11
CA LEU A 427 -13.82 -59.48 -22.16
C LEU A 427 -15.33 -59.33 -22.38
N ALA A 428 -15.77 -59.17 -23.64
CA ALA A 428 -17.19 -59.07 -23.99
C ALA A 428 -17.97 -60.34 -23.67
N GLU A 429 -17.42 -61.53 -23.95
CA GLU A 429 -18.02 -62.81 -23.54
C GLU A 429 -18.15 -62.91 -22.02
N THR A 430 -17.10 -62.53 -21.30
CA THR A 430 -17.12 -62.59 -19.82
C THR A 430 -18.23 -61.70 -19.26
N ALA A 431 -18.40 -60.49 -19.80
CA ALA A 431 -19.50 -59.61 -19.42
C ALA A 431 -20.88 -60.22 -19.72
N ARG A 432 -21.06 -60.88 -20.88
CA ARG A 432 -22.30 -61.59 -21.24
C ARG A 432 -22.65 -62.77 -20.31
N THR A 433 -21.67 -63.36 -19.62
CA THR A 433 -21.96 -64.43 -18.65
C THR A 433 -22.65 -63.94 -17.37
N LEU A 434 -22.73 -62.62 -17.17
CA LEU A 434 -23.46 -62.01 -16.07
C LEU A 434 -24.94 -61.86 -16.44
N ASP A 435 -25.81 -62.21 -15.51
CA ASP A 435 -27.25 -62.28 -15.76
C ASP A 435 -27.83 -60.89 -16.08
N GLY A 436 -28.51 -60.77 -17.21
CA GLY A 436 -29.18 -59.53 -17.64
C GLY A 436 -28.32 -58.49 -18.37
N ILE A 437 -27.06 -58.80 -18.75
CA ILE A 437 -26.17 -57.91 -19.49
C ILE A 437 -25.95 -58.40 -20.93
N ASP A 438 -26.23 -57.55 -21.91
CA ASP A 438 -25.83 -57.74 -23.30
C ASP A 438 -24.60 -56.87 -23.61
N CYS A 439 -23.50 -57.50 -24.02
CA CYS A 439 -22.29 -56.79 -24.41
C CYS A 439 -21.99 -57.05 -25.88
N MET A 440 -21.98 -56.02 -26.73
CA MET A 440 -21.66 -56.12 -28.14
C MET A 440 -20.27 -55.57 -28.43
N LEU A 441 -19.48 -56.31 -29.22
CA LEU A 441 -18.15 -55.91 -29.66
C LEU A 441 -18.12 -55.72 -31.17
N ARG A 442 -17.62 -54.57 -31.61
CA ARG A 442 -17.38 -54.26 -33.04
C ARG A 442 -15.94 -53.81 -33.23
N ILE A 443 -15.19 -54.55 -34.03
CA ILE A 443 -13.81 -54.25 -34.38
C ILE A 443 -13.74 -54.06 -35.90
N GLN A 444 -13.25 -52.90 -36.36
CA GLN A 444 -13.03 -52.69 -37.80
C GLN A 444 -11.83 -53.52 -38.32
N PRO A 445 -11.83 -53.96 -39.59
CA PRO A 445 -10.85 -54.91 -40.13
C PRO A 445 -9.41 -54.39 -40.26
N ASP A 446 -9.15 -53.12 -39.98
CA ASP A 446 -7.85 -52.44 -40.23
C ASP A 446 -7.17 -51.94 -38.94
N VAL A 447 -7.22 -52.76 -37.88
CA VAL A 447 -6.56 -52.50 -36.60
C VAL A 447 -5.11 -53.01 -36.66
N ASP A 448 -4.16 -52.08 -36.55
CA ASP A 448 -2.72 -52.38 -36.69
C ASP A 448 -2.14 -53.26 -35.55
N LEU A 449 -1.00 -53.90 -35.86
CA LEU A 449 -0.16 -54.62 -34.89
C LEU A 449 0.52 -53.62 -33.94
N LEU A 450 -0.19 -53.25 -32.87
CA LEU A 450 0.36 -52.46 -31.76
C LEU A 450 1.42 -53.27 -31.00
N ASP A 451 2.41 -52.61 -30.42
CA ASP A 451 3.37 -53.27 -29.53
C ASP A 451 2.66 -53.81 -28.27
N GLN A 452 3.20 -54.88 -27.70
CA GLN A 452 2.58 -55.58 -26.57
C GLN A 452 2.24 -54.66 -25.37
N PRO A 453 3.09 -53.68 -24.98
CA PRO A 453 2.74 -52.69 -23.95
C PRO A 453 1.48 -51.87 -24.25
N THR A 454 1.31 -51.40 -25.48
CA THR A 454 0.13 -50.64 -25.92
C THR A 454 -1.13 -51.50 -25.89
N GLN A 455 -1.04 -52.75 -26.37
CA GLN A 455 -2.16 -53.69 -26.31
C GLN A 455 -2.62 -53.95 -24.87
N ILE A 456 -1.67 -54.12 -23.94
CA ILE A 456 -1.97 -54.28 -22.51
C ILE A 456 -2.66 -53.03 -21.95
N ASN A 457 -2.15 -51.84 -22.24
CA ASN A 457 -2.74 -50.58 -21.75
C ASN A 457 -4.17 -50.36 -22.26
N LEU A 458 -4.43 -50.63 -23.54
CA LEU A 458 -5.77 -50.53 -24.13
C LEU A 458 -6.73 -51.56 -23.58
N TYR A 459 -6.29 -52.80 -23.41
CA TYR A 459 -7.11 -53.84 -22.78
C TYR A 459 -7.46 -53.49 -21.34
N ARG A 460 -6.49 -53.02 -20.55
CA ARG A 460 -6.73 -52.56 -19.17
C ARG A 460 -7.71 -51.39 -19.12
N ALA A 461 -7.60 -50.47 -20.08
CA ALA A 461 -8.55 -49.37 -20.18
C ALA A 461 -9.96 -49.85 -20.54
N ALA A 462 -10.11 -50.77 -21.50
CA ALA A 462 -11.39 -51.40 -21.80
C ALA A 462 -11.96 -52.15 -20.59
N GLN A 463 -11.13 -52.93 -19.91
CA GLN A 463 -11.51 -53.69 -18.73
C GLN A 463 -12.01 -52.78 -17.60
N GLU A 464 -11.29 -51.69 -17.32
CA GLU A 464 -11.69 -50.69 -16.33
C GLU A 464 -13.00 -50.01 -16.73
N ALA A 465 -13.16 -49.61 -17.99
CA ALA A 465 -14.38 -48.99 -18.50
C ALA A 465 -15.59 -49.94 -18.43
N VAL A 466 -15.42 -51.20 -18.84
CA VAL A 466 -16.47 -52.24 -18.76
C VAL A 466 -16.83 -52.54 -17.30
N ASN A 467 -15.85 -52.66 -16.40
CA ASN A 467 -16.12 -52.85 -14.98
C ASN A 467 -16.86 -51.66 -14.36
N ASN A 468 -16.53 -50.43 -14.78
CA ASN A 468 -17.24 -49.24 -14.32
C ASN A 468 -18.69 -49.23 -14.84
N ALA A 469 -18.91 -49.60 -16.11
CA ALA A 469 -20.27 -49.79 -16.63
C ALA A 469 -21.03 -50.83 -15.80
N LEU A 470 -20.47 -52.02 -15.57
CA LEU A 470 -21.12 -53.08 -14.79
C LEU A 470 -21.44 -52.69 -13.34
N LYS A 471 -20.64 -51.82 -12.72
CA LYS A 471 -20.83 -51.39 -11.32
C LYS A 471 -21.77 -50.20 -11.16
N TYR A 472 -21.79 -49.29 -12.14
CA TYR A 472 -22.36 -47.95 -11.96
C TYR A 472 -23.42 -47.57 -12.99
N SER A 473 -23.55 -48.28 -14.12
CA SER A 473 -24.48 -47.85 -15.19
C SER A 473 -25.94 -48.11 -14.83
N GLU A 474 -26.25 -49.17 -14.07
CA GLU A 474 -27.60 -49.76 -13.94
C GLU A 474 -28.23 -50.13 -15.31
N GLY A 475 -27.44 -50.10 -16.38
CA GLY A 475 -27.82 -50.40 -17.75
C GLY A 475 -27.76 -51.89 -18.07
N ARG A 476 -28.34 -52.28 -19.20
CA ARG A 476 -28.36 -53.66 -19.69
C ARG A 476 -27.51 -53.88 -20.92
N HIS A 477 -27.06 -52.81 -21.59
CA HIS A 477 -26.30 -52.90 -22.84
C HIS A 477 -24.95 -52.20 -22.71
N ILE A 478 -23.89 -52.91 -23.10
CA ILE A 478 -22.52 -52.38 -23.17
C ILE A 478 -21.98 -52.56 -24.59
N TRP A 479 -21.51 -51.49 -25.20
CA TRP A 479 -20.89 -51.50 -26.53
C TRP A 479 -19.39 -51.28 -26.40
N ILE A 480 -18.60 -52.16 -27.02
CA ILE A 480 -17.16 -51.99 -27.18
C ILE A 480 -16.88 -51.83 -28.68
N ASP A 481 -16.33 -50.70 -29.05
CA ASP A 481 -16.04 -50.33 -30.43
C ASP A 481 -14.56 -50.00 -30.57
N LEU A 482 -13.90 -50.62 -31.55
CA LEU A 482 -12.54 -50.28 -31.96
C LEU A 482 -12.56 -49.84 -33.43
N ASP A 483 -12.36 -48.54 -33.63
CA ASP A 483 -12.53 -47.84 -34.91
C ASP A 483 -11.23 -47.12 -35.32
N ARG A 484 -11.01 -46.94 -36.61
CA ARG A 484 -9.91 -46.16 -37.19
C ARG A 484 -10.48 -45.14 -38.16
N VAL A 485 -10.33 -43.85 -37.83
CA VAL A 485 -10.80 -42.74 -38.67
C VAL A 485 -9.69 -41.71 -38.82
N GLY A 486 -9.28 -41.41 -40.05
CA GLY A 486 -8.36 -40.30 -40.36
C GLY A 486 -6.99 -40.38 -39.68
N GLY A 487 -6.40 -41.58 -39.55
CA GLY A 487 -5.09 -41.79 -38.91
C GLY A 487 -5.12 -41.88 -37.37
N LEU A 488 -6.29 -41.69 -36.76
CA LEU A 488 -6.53 -41.91 -35.33
C LEU A 488 -7.28 -43.22 -35.11
N GLN A 489 -6.79 -44.05 -34.19
CA GLN A 489 -7.52 -45.20 -33.71
C GLN A 489 -8.22 -44.84 -32.39
N THR A 490 -9.49 -45.23 -32.28
CA THR A 490 -10.33 -44.94 -31.12
C THR A 490 -10.94 -46.21 -30.58
N LEU A 491 -10.68 -46.48 -29.31
CA LEU A 491 -11.35 -47.50 -28.51
C LEU A 491 -12.43 -46.83 -27.68
N SER A 492 -13.70 -47.13 -27.94
CA SER A 492 -14.84 -46.59 -27.19
C SER A 492 -15.65 -47.68 -26.49
N ILE A 493 -15.97 -47.42 -25.23
CA ILE A 493 -16.82 -48.27 -24.40
C ILE A 493 -18.03 -47.43 -24.00
N SER A 494 -19.23 -47.87 -24.36
CA SER A 494 -20.48 -47.16 -24.10
C SER A 494 -21.47 -48.02 -23.33
N ASP A 495 -22.26 -47.42 -22.44
CA ASP A 495 -23.37 -48.08 -21.74
C ASP A 495 -24.71 -47.33 -21.97
N ASP A 496 -25.83 -48.01 -21.73
CA ASP A 496 -27.19 -47.45 -21.80
C ASP A 496 -27.74 -47.00 -20.42
N GLY A 497 -26.86 -46.80 -19.44
CA GLY A 497 -27.20 -46.54 -18.06
C GLY A 497 -27.60 -45.10 -17.73
N VAL A 498 -27.49 -44.74 -16.45
CA VAL A 498 -27.87 -43.42 -15.90
C VAL A 498 -26.96 -42.29 -16.43
N GLY A 499 -25.73 -42.63 -16.83
CA GLY A 499 -24.71 -41.70 -17.33
C GLY A 499 -24.02 -40.89 -16.23
N VAL A 500 -22.88 -40.27 -16.55
CA VAL A 500 -22.15 -39.39 -15.60
C VAL A 500 -22.73 -37.97 -15.62
N GLY A 501 -23.13 -37.44 -14.46
CA GLY A 501 -23.65 -36.08 -14.32
C GLY A 501 -22.57 -34.97 -14.42
N PRO A 502 -22.94 -33.71 -14.77
CA PRO A 502 -21.97 -32.61 -14.93
C PRO A 502 -21.14 -32.30 -13.67
N GLU A 503 -21.78 -32.28 -12.49
CA GLU A 503 -21.10 -32.06 -11.20
C GLU A 503 -20.21 -33.24 -10.78
N GLN A 504 -20.59 -34.45 -11.20
CA GLN A 504 -19.78 -35.66 -11.00
C GLN A 504 -18.60 -35.67 -11.97
N MET A 505 -18.71 -35.11 -13.17
CA MET A 505 -17.59 -34.98 -14.10
C MET A 505 -16.46 -34.07 -13.56
N GLU A 506 -16.82 -33.03 -12.78
CA GLU A 506 -15.86 -32.15 -12.08
C GLU A 506 -15.32 -32.77 -10.79
N ARG A 507 -16.14 -33.51 -10.03
CA ARG A 507 -15.72 -34.20 -8.78
C ARG A 507 -15.10 -35.57 -8.98
N ALA A 508 -15.30 -36.22 -10.13
CA ALA A 508 -14.80 -37.57 -10.41
C ALA A 508 -13.30 -37.53 -10.78
N SER A 509 -12.50 -37.21 -9.77
CA SER A 509 -11.10 -37.63 -9.65
C SER A 509 -11.01 -39.01 -9.01
N GLY A 510 -11.91 -39.93 -9.38
CA GLY A 510 -11.80 -41.32 -8.95
C GLY A 510 -10.58 -41.97 -9.59
N LEU A 511 -9.88 -42.84 -8.85
CA LEU A 511 -8.68 -43.54 -9.33
C LEU A 511 -8.90 -44.20 -10.71
N GLY A 512 -10.10 -44.73 -10.99
CA GLY A 512 -10.44 -45.34 -12.29
C GLY A 512 -10.36 -44.38 -13.49
N LEU A 513 -10.88 -43.15 -13.37
CA LEU A 513 -10.83 -42.17 -14.45
C LEU A 513 -9.42 -41.56 -14.63
N GLN A 514 -8.68 -41.39 -13.53
CA GLN A 514 -7.28 -40.98 -13.60
C GLN A 514 -6.43 -42.05 -14.30
N ASN A 515 -6.68 -43.34 -13.99
CA ASN A 515 -6.02 -44.46 -14.67
C ASN A 515 -6.34 -44.48 -16.18
N LEU A 516 -7.60 -44.26 -16.57
CA LEU A 516 -7.99 -44.21 -17.99
C LEU A 516 -7.31 -43.06 -18.74
N ARG A 517 -7.26 -41.86 -18.14
CA ARG A 517 -6.55 -40.69 -18.72
C ARG A 517 -5.05 -40.92 -18.80
N HIS A 518 -4.44 -41.47 -17.75
CA HIS A 518 -3.02 -41.79 -17.74
C HIS A 518 -2.68 -42.82 -18.83
N ARG A 519 -3.45 -43.90 -18.93
CA ARG A 519 -3.27 -44.92 -19.98
C ARG A 519 -3.42 -44.35 -21.38
N ALA A 520 -4.35 -43.44 -21.62
CA ALA A 520 -4.45 -42.73 -22.90
C ALA A 520 -3.22 -41.84 -23.18
N SER A 521 -2.68 -41.17 -22.16
CA SER A 521 -1.47 -40.34 -22.30
C SER A 521 -0.21 -41.15 -22.63
N LEU A 522 -0.10 -42.38 -22.10
CA LEU A 522 1.00 -43.29 -22.45
C LEU A 522 1.00 -43.68 -23.94
N LEU A 523 -0.14 -43.55 -24.62
CA LEU A 523 -0.32 -43.81 -26.05
C LEU A 523 -0.13 -42.54 -26.91
N GLY A 524 0.24 -41.40 -26.31
CA GLY A 524 0.23 -40.11 -26.99
C GLY A 524 -1.18 -39.65 -27.39
N GLY A 525 -2.21 -40.23 -26.77
CA GLY A 525 -3.62 -40.01 -27.07
C GLY A 525 -4.37 -39.26 -25.97
N ALA A 526 -5.69 -39.12 -26.15
CA ALA A 526 -6.60 -38.47 -25.21
C ALA A 526 -7.75 -39.40 -24.81
N CYS A 527 -8.20 -39.28 -23.56
CA CYS A 527 -9.38 -39.97 -23.04
C CYS A 527 -10.52 -38.96 -22.87
N THR A 528 -11.65 -39.19 -23.52
CA THR A 528 -12.88 -38.42 -23.36
C THR A 528 -13.94 -39.25 -22.65
N VAL A 529 -14.65 -38.63 -21.71
CA VAL A 529 -15.80 -39.24 -21.03
C VAL A 529 -16.99 -38.32 -21.26
N THR A 530 -18.02 -38.84 -21.92
CA THR A 530 -19.19 -38.05 -22.33
C THR A 530 -20.45 -38.81 -22.01
N ARG A 531 -21.51 -38.08 -21.66
CA ARG A 531 -22.85 -38.66 -21.64
C ARG A 531 -23.30 -38.90 -23.08
N ASN A 532 -23.76 -40.11 -23.38
CA ASN A 532 -24.15 -40.51 -24.73
C ASN A 532 -25.65 -40.29 -25.00
N ALA A 533 -26.05 -40.49 -26.25
CA ALA A 533 -27.43 -40.28 -26.69
C ALA A 533 -28.44 -41.26 -26.06
N PHE A 534 -27.97 -42.38 -25.52
CA PHE A 534 -28.79 -43.37 -24.82
C PHE A 534 -29.03 -43.02 -23.35
N GLY A 535 -28.46 -41.91 -22.87
CA GLY A 535 -28.55 -41.48 -21.47
C GLY A 535 -27.40 -41.97 -20.59
N GLY A 536 -26.65 -42.98 -21.06
CA GLY A 536 -25.50 -43.59 -20.37
C GLY A 536 -24.17 -42.91 -20.63
N THR A 537 -23.07 -43.61 -20.35
CA THR A 537 -21.70 -43.05 -20.47
C THR A 537 -20.99 -43.62 -21.69
N THR A 538 -20.19 -42.80 -22.36
CA THR A 538 -19.19 -43.24 -23.34
C THR A 538 -17.81 -42.79 -22.88
N VAL A 539 -16.91 -43.76 -22.73
CA VAL A 539 -15.48 -43.57 -22.52
C VAL A 539 -14.78 -43.87 -23.82
N ALA A 540 -14.05 -42.91 -24.39
CA ALA A 540 -13.29 -43.10 -25.63
C ALA A 540 -11.82 -42.73 -25.44
N ILE A 541 -10.93 -43.60 -25.90
CA ILE A 541 -9.48 -43.38 -25.93
C ILE A 541 -9.05 -43.30 -27.39
N SER A 542 -8.61 -42.12 -27.81
CA SER A 542 -8.15 -41.84 -29.17
C SER A 542 -6.66 -41.59 -29.19
N TYR A 543 -5.92 -42.29 -30.06
CA TYR A 543 -4.47 -42.21 -30.16
C TYR A 543 -4.00 -42.29 -31.63
N PRO A 544 -2.87 -41.65 -31.96
CA PRO A 544 -2.30 -41.69 -33.31
C PRO A 544 -1.63 -43.03 -33.58
N ILE A 545 -1.75 -43.54 -34.81
CA ILE A 545 -0.99 -44.70 -35.31
C ILE A 545 -0.13 -44.24 -36.49
N PRO A 546 1.18 -44.60 -36.54
CA PRO A 546 2.02 -44.31 -37.70
C PRO A 546 1.46 -44.98 -38.97
N GLU A 547 1.32 -44.25 -40.08
CA GLU A 547 0.95 -44.86 -41.36
C GLU A 547 1.99 -45.92 -41.78
N ARG A 548 1.55 -47.15 -42.05
CA ARG A 548 2.41 -48.16 -42.69
C ARG A 548 2.66 -47.74 -44.16
N PRO A 549 3.90 -47.81 -44.67
CA PRO A 549 4.16 -47.60 -46.09
C PRO A 549 3.54 -48.74 -46.89
N ASP A 550 2.51 -48.45 -47.68
CA ASP A 550 1.81 -49.44 -48.51
C ASP A 550 2.75 -50.08 -49.53
N HIS A 551 2.74 -51.42 -49.56
CA HIS A 551 3.27 -52.20 -50.67
C HIS A 551 2.52 -51.82 -51.96
N ALA A 552 3.29 -51.46 -52.98
CA ALA A 552 2.81 -51.13 -54.31
C ALA A 552 1.77 -52.14 -54.83
N ARG A 553 0.61 -51.63 -55.24
CA ARG A 553 -0.33 -52.33 -56.13
C ARG A 553 0.35 -52.52 -57.48
N GLU A 554 0.99 -53.67 -57.69
CA GLU A 554 1.20 -54.23 -59.02
C GLU A 554 -0.09 -54.93 -59.45
N SER A 555 -0.81 -54.35 -60.41
CA SER A 555 -1.62 -55.13 -61.35
C SER A 555 -1.99 -54.28 -62.57
N VAL A 556 -1.23 -54.56 -63.64
CA VAL A 556 -1.53 -54.58 -65.10
C VAL A 556 -2.06 -53.32 -65.78
#